data_AF-A0A139CPE9-F1
#
_entry.id   AF-A0A139CPE9-F1
#
_cell.length_a   1.000
_cell.length_b   1.000
_cell.length_c   1.000
_cell.angle_alpha   90.00
_cell.angle_beta   90.00
_cell.angle_gamma   90.00
#
_symmetry.space_group_name_H-M   'P 1'
#
loop_
_entity.id
_entity.type
_entity.pdbx_description
1 polymer ?
#
loop_
_entity_poly.entity_id
_entity_poly.type
_entity_poly.pdbx_seq_one_letter_code
_entity_poly.pdbx_strand_id
1 'polypeptide(L)'
;MDLKNRVHGPNEQYARWDEIETVNFDRRIKDAQEDAMKYVKAITYQLSKRKYATDFFEFLPAEPFFPLLAKIVENKKKYHFTPDHYGKIRLHLLNNRIINYKWIDFVKYDGQVYHSTPYFLNALGKYYYQARFNASPDTMSKGFYRDRVVSNRDYSVRHLEHISKFYINRGHDVVMGKYPFDMIVDNKHGFISTEMHENSVGIEMRLSEAIYQGLKKDIQLYLPAMTSEHRGRNCSIMAGLLYEYKLPSYSFATYIESEVCSDRKINDWSYFITKTKEGINGETYENPLIFPKIDLESSKLIGTQLTKIGERNQNNSEIKISYEFPMQYVNSLCEKELMPGIKVTAGYGQIRENWQEMANGADILITGKIRSPIIDNISDYPDVMIINKFEPWKDIEYNPDDDEEESKTKTETEVYRTLKRKNVKIIMLSRNHAKAVLNGYRLMVHSMPTTHFMGNNRESFGIIDFSEHPEKEEIHNILYDMLIEFGHDNPRDFVKGLNLLKDYFGNKIGMYGHFSSKKTIDWVYYKKLMVCGKKKNYNILTSHIDHRDLVKRAKKIQVQGVSRFANHTSLMSAKCPVIKERMWHPRMLYNDRYVGLGSWDFAQIEDQKELQLLIDVN
;
A
#
# COMPACT_ATOMS: atom_id res chain seq x y z
N MET A 1 -8.81 -23.22 -1.97
CA MET A 1 -8.65 -23.33 -0.51
C MET A 1 -9.76 -22.51 0.12
N ASP A 2 -10.48 -23.07 1.08
CA ASP A 2 -11.64 -22.43 1.70
C ASP A 2 -11.17 -21.50 2.84
N LEU A 3 -11.57 -20.22 2.80
CA LEU A 3 -11.21 -19.21 3.80
C LEU A 3 -11.69 -19.60 5.22
N LYS A 4 -12.58 -20.59 5.32
CA LYS A 4 -13.21 -21.07 6.57
C LYS A 4 -12.27 -21.76 7.57
N ASN A 5 -11.07 -22.18 7.15
CA ASN A 5 -10.22 -23.05 7.99
C ASN A 5 -9.12 -22.34 8.77
N ARG A 6 -8.89 -21.03 8.55
CA ARG A 6 -7.94 -20.23 9.31
C ARG A 6 -8.66 -19.40 10.37
N VAL A 7 -7.99 -19.07 11.46
CA VAL A 7 -8.58 -18.22 12.51
C VAL A 7 -8.54 -16.74 12.07
N HIS A 8 -9.64 -16.02 12.30
CA HIS A 8 -9.68 -14.57 12.08
C HIS A 8 -9.02 -13.84 13.25
N GLY A 9 -8.13 -12.90 12.95
CA GLY A 9 -7.50 -12.06 13.98
C GLY A 9 -8.44 -10.98 14.52
N PRO A 10 -8.06 -10.27 15.60
CA PRO A 10 -8.94 -9.29 16.21
C PRO A 10 -9.28 -8.08 15.33
N ASN A 11 -8.44 -7.68 14.35
CA ASN A 11 -8.80 -6.60 13.41
C ASN A 11 -9.78 -7.12 12.36
N GLU A 12 -9.54 -8.33 11.84
CA GLU A 12 -10.42 -8.95 10.87
C GLU A 12 -11.82 -9.22 11.46
N GLN A 13 -11.90 -9.80 12.65
CA GLN A 13 -13.17 -10.04 13.35
C GLN A 13 -13.95 -8.73 13.56
N TYR A 14 -13.26 -7.64 13.90
CA TYR A 14 -13.87 -6.32 14.03
C TYR A 14 -14.32 -5.74 12.68
N ALA A 15 -13.57 -5.95 11.61
CA ALA A 15 -13.93 -5.49 10.27
C ALA A 15 -15.12 -6.29 9.67
N ARG A 16 -15.27 -7.55 10.07
CA ARG A 16 -16.35 -8.47 9.69
C ARG A 16 -17.40 -8.64 10.78
N TRP A 17 -17.48 -7.72 11.74
CA TRP A 17 -18.36 -7.86 12.89
C TRP A 17 -19.83 -8.01 12.47
N ASP A 18 -20.18 -7.55 11.27
CA ASP A 18 -21.45 -7.75 10.57
C ASP A 18 -21.69 -9.18 10.03
N GLU A 19 -20.65 -9.99 9.79
CA GLU A 19 -20.76 -11.37 9.24
C GLU A 19 -20.83 -12.48 10.32
N ILE A 20 -20.60 -12.16 11.60
CA ILE A 20 -20.64 -13.14 12.69
C ILE A 20 -22.09 -13.29 13.15
N GLU A 21 -22.74 -14.42 12.82
CA GLU A 21 -24.13 -14.76 13.26
C GLU A 21 -24.33 -14.65 14.80
N THR A 22 -23.23 -14.67 15.55
CA THR A 22 -23.17 -14.42 16.98
C THR A 22 -22.16 -13.33 17.36
N VAL A 23 -22.23 -12.16 16.71
CA VAL A 23 -22.44 -10.87 17.41
C VAL A 23 -23.07 -9.88 16.42
N ASN A 24 -24.38 -9.71 16.54
CA ASN A 24 -25.15 -8.71 15.83
C ASN A 24 -24.66 -7.29 16.18
N PHE A 25 -24.38 -6.45 15.19
CA PHE A 25 -24.98 -5.11 15.06
C PHE A 25 -24.82 -4.61 13.63
N ASP A 26 -25.65 -5.20 12.77
CA ASP A 26 -25.97 -4.73 11.45
C ASP A 26 -26.34 -3.23 11.49
N ARG A 27 -25.78 -2.42 10.59
CA ARG A 27 -25.75 -0.95 10.71
C ARG A 27 -27.11 -0.24 10.68
N ARG A 28 -28.24 -0.96 10.64
CA ARG A 28 -29.58 -0.42 10.96
C ARG A 28 -30.56 -1.50 11.46
N ILE A 29 -30.73 -1.61 12.79
CA ILE A 29 -32.02 -1.80 13.48
C ILE A 29 -31.89 -1.05 14.82
N LYS A 30 -32.76 -0.09 15.14
CA LYS A 30 -32.56 0.92 16.20
C LYS A 30 -32.11 0.38 17.57
N ASP A 31 -32.51 -0.84 17.93
CA ASP A 31 -32.18 -1.47 19.22
C ASP A 31 -30.69 -1.84 19.34
N ALA A 32 -30.04 -2.13 18.20
CA ALA A 32 -28.62 -2.42 18.11
C ALA A 32 -27.72 -1.25 18.54
N GLN A 33 -28.16 -0.05 18.14
CA GLN A 33 -27.45 1.19 18.43
C GLN A 33 -27.56 1.56 19.92
N GLU A 34 -28.69 1.23 20.56
CA GLU A 34 -28.87 1.47 21.99
C GLU A 34 -27.96 0.59 22.84
N ASP A 35 -27.87 -0.71 22.54
CA ASP A 35 -27.01 -1.64 23.28
C ASP A 35 -25.52 -1.36 23.06
N ALA A 36 -25.14 -1.03 21.83
CA ALA A 36 -23.83 -0.47 21.53
C ALA A 36 -23.51 0.77 22.38
N MET A 37 -24.48 1.69 22.50
CA MET A 37 -24.28 2.91 23.29
C MET A 37 -24.26 2.64 24.79
N LYS A 38 -25.02 1.66 25.29
CA LYS A 38 -24.93 1.17 26.67
C LYS A 38 -23.55 0.59 26.94
N TYR A 39 -23.01 -0.24 26.05
CA TYR A 39 -21.65 -0.76 26.16
C TYR A 39 -20.61 0.36 26.21
N VAL A 40 -20.65 1.31 25.27
CA VAL A 40 -19.72 2.46 25.24
C VAL A 40 -19.82 3.30 26.52
N LYS A 41 -21.04 3.59 27.00
CA LYS A 41 -21.26 4.31 28.26
C LYS A 41 -20.71 3.53 29.46
N ALA A 42 -20.99 2.23 29.53
CA ALA A 42 -20.53 1.36 30.61
C ALA A 42 -19.00 1.31 30.65
N ILE A 43 -18.34 1.04 29.52
CA ILE A 43 -16.87 1.03 29.46
C ILE A 43 -16.28 2.40 29.78
N THR A 44 -16.87 3.49 29.27
CA THR A 44 -16.41 4.85 29.60
C THR A 44 -16.46 5.11 31.11
N TYR A 45 -17.55 4.74 31.77
CA TYR A 45 -17.68 4.84 33.22
C TYR A 45 -16.67 3.95 33.96
N GLN A 46 -16.40 2.73 33.47
CA GLN A 46 -15.38 1.89 34.11
C GLN A 46 -13.99 2.48 33.95
N LEU A 47 -13.62 2.97 32.75
CA LEU A 47 -12.31 3.59 32.51
C LEU A 47 -12.11 4.86 33.32
N SER A 48 -13.16 5.66 33.58
CA SER A 48 -13.05 6.86 34.40
C SER A 48 -12.71 6.58 35.87
N LYS A 49 -12.93 5.36 36.36
CA LYS A 49 -12.55 4.95 37.73
C LYS A 49 -11.04 4.87 37.95
N ARG A 50 -10.25 4.81 36.87
CA ARG A 50 -8.79 4.74 36.94
C ARG A 50 -8.17 5.93 36.22
N LYS A 51 -7.53 6.82 36.98
CA LYS A 51 -6.82 7.97 36.44
C LYS A 51 -5.84 7.54 35.33
N TYR A 52 -5.86 8.26 34.22
CA TYR A 52 -5.05 8.05 33.02
C TYR A 52 -5.29 6.74 32.23
N ALA A 53 -6.27 5.91 32.60
CA ALA A 53 -6.54 4.67 31.86
C ALA A 53 -6.99 4.94 30.42
N THR A 54 -7.82 5.96 30.21
CA THR A 54 -8.24 6.40 28.86
C THR A 54 -7.05 6.89 28.03
N ASP A 55 -6.08 7.57 28.66
CA ASP A 55 -4.90 8.08 27.96
C ASP A 55 -3.97 6.94 27.52
N PHE A 56 -3.75 5.92 28.37
CA PHE A 56 -3.02 4.71 27.95
C PHE A 56 -3.74 3.98 26.82
N PHE A 57 -5.08 3.89 26.91
CA PHE A 57 -5.89 3.22 25.91
C PHE A 57 -5.87 3.93 24.54
N GLU A 58 -5.77 5.27 24.53
CA GLU A 58 -5.62 6.08 23.31
C GLU A 58 -4.37 5.69 22.50
N PHE A 59 -3.23 5.46 23.17
CA PHE A 59 -1.96 5.16 22.50
C PHE A 59 -1.68 3.66 22.32
N LEU A 60 -2.42 2.78 23.00
CA LEU A 60 -2.20 1.34 22.99
C LEU A 60 -2.12 0.71 21.58
N PRO A 61 -2.96 1.08 20.58
CA PRO A 61 -2.84 0.51 19.24
C PRO A 61 -1.48 0.78 18.59
N ALA A 62 -0.92 1.95 18.86
CA ALA A 62 0.33 2.45 18.32
C ALA A 62 1.57 1.95 19.06
N GLU A 63 1.47 1.66 20.36
CA GLU A 63 2.57 1.12 21.16
C GLU A 63 1.99 0.08 22.14
N PRO A 64 2.16 -1.22 21.89
CA PRO A 64 1.54 -2.26 22.71
C PRO A 64 2.22 -2.43 24.07
N PHE A 65 3.38 -1.83 24.35
CA PHE A 65 4.16 -2.07 25.57
C PHE A 65 3.92 -0.99 26.63
N PHE A 66 3.28 -1.36 27.74
CA PHE A 66 2.90 -0.43 28.82
C PHE A 66 4.03 0.43 29.40
N PRO A 67 5.26 -0.08 29.62
CA PRO A 67 6.36 0.76 30.08
C PRO A 67 6.74 1.87 29.07
N LEU A 68 6.59 1.61 27.77
CA LEU A 68 6.85 2.60 26.72
C LEU A 68 5.65 3.55 26.56
N LEU A 69 4.42 3.05 26.61
CA LEU A 69 3.21 3.87 26.68
C LEU A 69 3.25 4.86 27.84
N ALA A 70 3.74 4.41 29.00
CA ALA A 70 3.87 5.26 30.17
C ALA A 70 4.73 6.49 29.87
N LYS A 71 5.84 6.33 29.14
CA LYS A 71 6.70 7.45 28.72
C LYS A 71 5.98 8.41 27.76
N ILE A 72 5.20 7.87 26.82
CA ILE A 72 4.41 8.67 25.87
C ILE A 72 3.37 9.50 26.63
N VAL A 73 2.61 8.87 27.51
CA VAL A 73 1.57 9.52 28.30
C VAL A 73 2.18 10.50 29.32
N GLU A 74 3.32 10.16 29.93
CA GLU A 74 4.09 11.03 30.81
C GLU A 74 4.46 12.33 30.12
N ASN A 75 4.97 12.26 28.90
CA ASN A 75 5.32 13.44 28.11
C ASN A 75 4.10 14.30 27.78
N LYS A 76 2.98 13.66 27.40
CA LYS A 76 1.71 14.34 27.07
C LYS A 76 1.04 15.00 28.27
N LYS A 77 1.10 14.36 29.44
CA LYS A 77 0.38 14.77 30.66
C LYS A 77 1.24 15.46 31.71
N LYS A 78 2.55 15.51 31.49
CA LYS A 78 3.55 15.99 32.45
C LYS A 78 3.38 15.31 33.82
N TYR A 79 3.21 13.98 33.81
CA TYR A 79 2.98 13.17 35.01
C TYR A 79 3.88 11.93 35.01
N HIS A 80 4.66 11.75 36.08
CA HIS A 80 5.58 10.63 36.20
C HIS A 80 4.88 9.32 36.58
N PHE A 81 5.04 8.27 35.78
CA PHE A 81 4.44 6.96 36.04
C PHE A 81 5.46 5.97 36.62
N THR A 82 5.19 5.50 37.84
CA THR A 82 5.93 4.38 38.43
C THR A 82 5.49 3.03 37.83
N PRO A 83 6.27 1.96 37.99
CA PRO A 83 5.87 0.59 37.63
C PRO A 83 4.50 0.16 38.17
N ASP A 84 4.21 0.52 39.42
CA ASP A 84 2.91 0.23 40.05
C ASP A 84 1.77 0.99 39.38
N HIS A 85 1.99 2.25 38.97
CA HIS A 85 0.94 3.07 38.35
C HIS A 85 0.44 2.46 37.05
N TYR A 86 1.34 2.18 36.10
CA TYR A 86 0.93 1.57 34.84
C TYR A 86 0.55 0.09 35.02
N GLY A 87 1.10 -0.62 36.02
CA GLY A 87 0.69 -1.98 36.38
C GLY A 87 -0.79 -2.07 36.77
N LYS A 88 -1.26 -1.11 37.57
CA LYS A 88 -2.67 -0.97 37.95
C LYS A 88 -3.56 -0.52 36.79
N ILE A 89 -3.09 0.40 35.94
CA ILE A 89 -3.82 0.81 34.72
C ILE A 89 -3.99 -0.38 33.77
N ARG A 90 -2.91 -1.14 33.54
CA ARG A 90 -2.91 -2.37 32.76
C ARG A 90 -3.93 -3.37 33.28
N LEU A 91 -3.90 -3.68 34.58
CA LEU A 91 -4.85 -4.61 35.20
C LEU A 91 -6.29 -4.11 35.04
N HIS A 92 -6.52 -2.81 35.18
CA HIS A 92 -7.82 -2.19 34.96
C HIS A 92 -8.33 -2.42 33.54
N LEU A 93 -7.50 -2.18 32.52
CA LEU A 93 -7.88 -2.38 31.11
C LEU A 93 -8.16 -3.87 30.79
N LEU A 94 -7.39 -4.79 31.38
CA LEU A 94 -7.61 -6.24 31.25
C LEU A 94 -8.91 -6.70 31.91
N ASN A 95 -9.18 -6.24 33.14
CA ASN A 95 -10.39 -6.61 33.89
C ASN A 95 -11.67 -6.13 33.19
N ASN A 96 -11.58 -5.03 32.43
CA ASN A 96 -12.67 -4.52 31.61
C ASN A 96 -12.80 -5.22 30.25
N ARG A 97 -11.97 -6.23 29.95
CA ARG A 97 -12.05 -7.08 28.75
C ARG A 97 -12.04 -6.31 27.43
N ILE A 98 -11.35 -5.18 27.36
CA ILE A 98 -11.19 -4.38 26.12
C ILE A 98 -9.80 -4.57 25.49
N ILE A 99 -8.86 -5.13 26.24
CA ILE A 99 -7.52 -5.48 25.77
C ILE A 99 -7.22 -6.94 26.15
N ASN A 100 -6.38 -7.58 25.34
CA ASN A 100 -5.79 -8.88 25.61
C ASN A 100 -4.27 -8.80 25.46
N TYR A 101 -3.57 -9.88 25.81
CA TYR A 101 -2.12 -9.96 25.67
C TYR A 101 -1.67 -11.39 25.36
N LYS A 102 -0.45 -11.49 24.81
CA LYS A 102 0.26 -12.75 24.61
C LYS A 102 1.65 -12.65 25.23
N TRP A 103 2.11 -13.72 25.85
CA TRP A 103 3.49 -13.82 26.32
C TRP A 103 4.41 -14.10 25.14
N ILE A 104 5.32 -13.17 24.87
CA ILE A 104 6.33 -13.28 23.82
C ILE A 104 7.67 -12.89 24.43
N ASP A 105 8.74 -13.57 24.07
CA ASP A 105 10.08 -13.21 24.49
C ASP A 105 10.93 -12.91 23.27
N PHE A 106 11.80 -11.92 23.39
CA PHE A 106 12.80 -11.60 22.40
C PHE A 106 14.13 -12.22 22.84
N VAL A 107 14.65 -13.13 22.02
CA VAL A 107 15.93 -13.79 22.23
C VAL A 107 16.96 -13.15 21.31
N LYS A 108 17.95 -12.49 21.91
CA LYS A 108 19.12 -11.99 21.18
C LYS A 108 20.03 -13.15 20.79
N TYR A 109 20.92 -12.89 19.84
CA TYR A 109 21.92 -13.85 19.36
C TYR A 109 22.84 -14.42 20.44
N ASP A 110 23.10 -13.63 21.49
CA ASP A 110 23.92 -14.01 22.63
C ASP A 110 23.14 -14.86 23.67
N GLY A 111 21.90 -15.23 23.35
CA GLY A 111 21.00 -15.98 24.21
C GLY A 111 20.29 -15.13 25.27
N GLN A 112 20.54 -13.81 25.33
CA GLN A 112 19.83 -12.94 26.26
C GLN A 112 18.34 -12.85 25.91
N VAL A 113 17.51 -12.98 26.94
CA VAL A 113 16.05 -12.98 26.80
C VAL A 113 15.47 -11.69 27.35
N TYR A 114 14.69 -10.99 26.53
CA TYR A 114 13.96 -9.79 26.88
C TYR A 114 12.46 -10.10 26.86
N HIS A 115 11.80 -9.95 28.00
CA HIS A 115 10.37 -10.22 28.10
C HIS A 115 9.56 -9.16 27.35
N SER A 116 8.70 -9.62 26.44
CA SER A 116 7.87 -8.79 25.58
C SER A 116 6.41 -9.23 25.73
N THR A 117 5.62 -8.55 26.53
CA THR A 117 4.19 -8.86 26.67
C THR A 117 3.37 -7.85 25.86
N PRO A 118 3.28 -7.95 24.52
CA PRO A 118 2.49 -7.00 23.75
C PRO A 118 1.01 -7.15 24.09
N TYR A 119 0.38 -6.00 24.28
CA TYR A 119 -1.06 -5.87 24.48
C TYR A 119 -1.72 -5.45 23.18
N PHE A 120 -2.92 -5.95 22.92
CA PHE A 120 -3.68 -5.59 21.73
C PHE A 120 -5.16 -5.41 22.08
N LEU A 121 -5.84 -4.57 21.30
CA LEU A 121 -7.29 -4.45 21.39
C LEU A 121 -7.94 -5.72 20.86
N ASN A 122 -8.86 -6.30 21.63
CA ASN A 122 -9.80 -7.27 21.08
C ASN A 122 -10.86 -6.55 20.25
N ALA A 123 -11.72 -7.30 19.56
CA ALA A 123 -12.67 -6.71 18.62
C ALA A 123 -13.69 -5.75 19.30
N LEU A 124 -14.12 -6.02 20.56
CA LEU A 124 -14.94 -5.10 21.37
C LEU A 124 -14.18 -3.82 21.79
N GLY A 125 -12.90 -3.95 22.10
CA GLY A 125 -12.02 -2.82 22.41
C GLY A 125 -11.84 -1.89 21.21
N LYS A 126 -11.74 -2.44 20.00
CA LYS A 126 -11.66 -1.64 18.76
C LYS A 126 -12.94 -0.89 18.48
N TYR A 127 -14.08 -1.54 18.69
CA TYR A 127 -15.38 -0.89 18.61
C TYR A 127 -15.48 0.30 19.58
N TYR A 128 -15.13 0.08 20.85
CA TYR A 128 -15.11 1.15 21.84
C TYR A 128 -14.16 2.29 21.45
N TYR A 129 -12.95 1.97 20.99
CA TYR A 129 -11.97 2.94 20.54
C TYR A 129 -12.52 3.84 19.43
N GLN A 130 -13.11 3.23 18.40
CA GLN A 130 -13.69 3.98 17.27
C GLN A 130 -14.79 4.94 17.75
N ALA A 131 -15.70 4.46 18.61
CA ALA A 131 -16.78 5.28 19.14
C ALA A 131 -16.27 6.42 20.05
N ARG A 132 -15.23 6.16 20.84
CA ARG A 132 -14.69 7.13 21.81
C ARG A 132 -13.82 8.21 21.18
N PHE A 133 -12.98 7.84 20.22
CA PHE A 133 -11.97 8.74 19.62
C PHE A 133 -12.33 9.19 18.21
N ASN A 134 -13.46 8.72 17.65
CA ASN A 134 -13.87 9.00 16.27
C ASN A 134 -12.77 8.67 15.24
N ALA A 135 -11.95 7.65 15.53
CA ALA A 135 -10.81 7.25 14.73
C ALA A 135 -10.62 5.73 14.80
N SER A 136 -10.13 5.11 13.72
CA SER A 136 -9.82 3.68 13.76
C SER A 136 -8.48 3.43 14.49
N PRO A 137 -8.33 2.32 15.24
CA PRO A 137 -7.05 1.92 15.83
C PRO A 137 -5.93 1.76 14.77
N ASP A 138 -6.28 1.34 13.56
CA ASP A 138 -5.36 1.21 12.42
C ASP A 138 -4.84 2.57 11.96
N THR A 139 -5.66 3.62 12.00
CA THR A 139 -5.26 5.01 11.70
C THR A 139 -4.20 5.49 12.69
N MET A 140 -4.44 5.29 13.98
CA MET A 140 -3.49 5.66 15.05
C MET A 140 -2.15 4.92 14.89
N SER A 141 -2.24 3.60 14.67
CA SER A 141 -1.05 2.75 14.48
C SER A 141 -0.26 3.16 13.24
N LYS A 142 -0.94 3.44 12.13
CA LYS A 142 -0.31 3.86 10.87
C LYS A 142 0.49 5.14 11.03
N GLY A 143 -0.06 6.18 11.67
CA GLY A 143 0.69 7.41 11.93
C GLY A 143 1.94 7.13 12.75
N PHE A 144 1.75 6.56 13.95
CA PHE A 144 2.84 6.31 14.90
C PHE A 144 4.02 5.52 14.31
N TYR A 145 3.74 4.50 13.51
CA TYR A 145 4.76 3.66 12.92
C TYR A 145 5.31 4.24 11.61
N ARG A 146 4.53 4.98 10.81
CA ARG A 146 4.97 5.57 9.54
C ARG A 146 6.07 6.61 9.75
N ASP A 147 5.90 7.50 10.73
CA ASP A 147 6.71 8.72 10.86
C ASP A 147 8.15 8.44 11.33
N ARG A 148 8.49 7.17 11.57
CA ARG A 148 9.80 6.73 12.07
C ARG A 148 10.55 5.79 11.13
N VAL A 149 10.06 5.57 9.91
CA VAL A 149 10.63 4.60 8.96
C VAL A 149 11.14 5.27 7.69
N VAL A 150 12.38 4.94 7.32
CA VAL A 150 12.96 5.33 6.04
C VAL A 150 12.61 4.27 4.98
N SER A 151 11.52 4.51 4.24
CA SER A 151 10.97 3.55 3.26
C SER A 151 11.79 3.43 1.96
N ASN A 152 12.64 4.42 1.67
CA ASN A 152 13.45 4.50 0.45
C ASN A 152 14.92 4.06 0.65
N ARG A 153 15.20 3.25 1.67
CA ARG A 153 16.53 2.63 1.85
C ARG A 153 16.66 1.38 1.00
N ASP A 154 17.80 1.22 0.33
CA ASP A 154 18.09 0.07 -0.54
C ASP A 154 17.87 -1.28 0.18
N TYR A 155 18.41 -1.39 1.40
CA TYR A 155 18.27 -2.59 2.23
C TYR A 155 16.81 -2.95 2.54
N SER A 156 15.92 -1.96 2.71
CA SER A 156 14.50 -2.21 2.97
C SER A 156 13.80 -2.68 1.70
N VAL A 157 14.08 -2.04 0.57
CA VAL A 157 13.30 -2.23 -0.66
C VAL A 157 13.66 -3.56 -1.32
N ARG A 158 14.95 -3.91 -1.34
CA ARG A 158 15.49 -5.09 -2.03
C ARG A 158 15.85 -6.23 -1.10
N HIS A 159 15.41 -6.16 0.16
CA HIS A 159 15.70 -7.13 1.23
C HIS A 159 15.62 -8.60 0.78
N LEU A 160 14.46 -9.02 0.25
CA LEU A 160 14.25 -10.41 -0.17
C LEU A 160 15.02 -10.79 -1.44
N GLU A 161 15.31 -9.82 -2.33
CA GLU A 161 16.17 -10.06 -3.49
C GLU A 161 17.60 -10.42 -3.03
N HIS A 162 18.12 -9.70 -2.05
CA HIS A 162 19.46 -9.95 -1.52
C HIS A 162 19.53 -11.27 -0.73
N ILE A 163 18.53 -11.54 0.12
CA ILE A 163 18.47 -12.80 0.87
C ILE A 163 18.31 -14.01 -0.05
N SER A 164 17.43 -13.94 -1.06
CA SER A 164 17.24 -15.06 -2.00
C SER A 164 18.53 -15.43 -2.73
N LYS A 165 19.26 -14.43 -3.26
CA LYS A 165 20.57 -14.64 -3.91
C LYS A 165 21.57 -15.32 -2.97
N PHE A 166 21.62 -14.92 -1.71
CA PHE A 166 22.53 -15.50 -0.72
C PHE A 166 22.28 -17.01 -0.52
N TYR A 167 21.03 -17.43 -0.36
CA TYR A 167 20.69 -18.83 -0.14
C TYR A 167 20.84 -19.68 -1.40
N ILE A 168 20.46 -19.15 -2.57
CA ILE A 168 20.70 -19.82 -3.86
C ILE A 168 22.18 -20.12 -4.05
N ASN A 169 23.05 -19.13 -3.77
CA ASN A 169 24.51 -19.29 -3.91
C ASN A 169 25.11 -20.32 -2.93
N ARG A 170 24.37 -20.70 -1.88
CA ARG A 170 24.75 -21.75 -0.92
C ARG A 170 24.11 -23.10 -1.21
N GLY A 171 23.40 -23.24 -2.33
CA GLY A 171 22.79 -24.50 -2.76
C GLY A 171 21.43 -24.79 -2.13
N HIS A 172 20.79 -23.80 -1.50
CA HIS A 172 19.43 -23.97 -0.97
C HIS A 172 18.38 -23.83 -2.08
N ASP A 173 17.25 -24.53 -1.93
CA ASP A 173 16.08 -24.38 -2.81
C ASP A 173 15.28 -23.14 -2.38
N VAL A 174 15.17 -22.15 -3.27
CA VAL A 174 14.48 -20.89 -2.98
C VAL A 174 13.31 -20.68 -3.92
N VAL A 175 12.10 -20.64 -3.36
CA VAL A 175 10.84 -20.39 -4.09
C VAL A 175 10.30 -19.01 -3.75
N MET A 176 10.30 -18.10 -4.73
CA MET A 176 9.74 -16.75 -4.58
C MET A 176 8.24 -16.68 -4.90
N GLY A 177 7.49 -15.97 -4.07
CA GLY A 177 6.10 -15.57 -4.31
C GLY A 177 5.06 -16.68 -4.19
N LYS A 178 5.29 -17.71 -3.38
CA LYS A 178 4.29 -18.76 -3.12
C LYS A 178 3.32 -18.30 -2.03
N TYR A 179 2.29 -17.53 -2.41
CA TYR A 179 1.31 -16.96 -1.49
C TYR A 179 0.76 -18.00 -0.47
N PRO A 180 0.72 -17.69 0.85
CA PRO A 180 0.90 -16.37 1.47
C PRO A 180 2.37 -15.95 1.67
N PHE A 181 3.36 -16.79 1.35
CA PHE A 181 4.78 -16.49 1.56
C PHE A 181 5.36 -15.65 0.43
N ASP A 182 6.24 -14.70 0.77
CA ASP A 182 7.02 -13.94 -0.22
C ASP A 182 8.22 -14.75 -0.72
N MET A 183 8.78 -15.59 0.14
CA MET A 183 9.88 -16.49 -0.18
C MET A 183 9.81 -17.72 0.73
N ILE A 184 10.17 -18.89 0.19
CA ILE A 184 10.36 -20.11 0.96
C ILE A 184 11.74 -20.68 0.66
N VAL A 185 12.49 -21.04 1.70
CA VAL A 185 13.80 -21.71 1.59
C VAL A 185 13.65 -23.16 2.07
N ASP A 186 14.12 -24.11 1.26
CA ASP A 186 14.14 -25.56 1.50
C ASP A 186 12.79 -26.17 1.91
N ASN A 187 11.69 -25.52 1.52
CA ASN A 187 10.33 -25.84 1.99
C ASN A 187 10.15 -25.84 3.52
N LYS A 188 11.09 -25.26 4.28
CA LYS A 188 11.09 -25.21 5.75
C LYS A 188 11.00 -23.80 6.33
N HIS A 189 11.45 -22.79 5.59
CA HIS A 189 11.57 -21.43 6.11
C HIS A 189 10.79 -20.45 5.24
N GLY A 190 9.64 -19.99 5.74
CA GLY A 190 8.72 -19.11 5.03
C GLY A 190 8.86 -17.64 5.47
N PHE A 191 9.16 -16.76 4.54
CA PHE A 191 9.32 -15.32 4.77
C PHE A 191 8.05 -14.55 4.38
N ILE A 192 7.67 -13.58 5.21
CA ILE A 192 6.55 -12.67 4.97
C ILE A 192 6.98 -11.25 5.29
N SER A 193 7.16 -10.44 4.27
CA SER A 193 7.41 -9.01 4.39
C SER A 193 6.08 -8.28 4.60
N THR A 194 6.04 -7.42 5.61
CA THR A 194 4.97 -6.45 5.86
C THR A 194 5.46 -5.02 5.55
N GLU A 195 4.54 -4.06 5.45
CA GLU A 195 4.90 -2.63 5.39
C GLU A 195 4.11 -1.79 6.39
N MET A 196 4.64 -0.62 6.77
CA MET A 196 4.01 0.25 7.78
C MET A 196 2.67 0.82 7.34
N HIS A 197 2.50 1.08 6.05
CA HIS A 197 1.24 1.61 5.52
C HIS A 197 0.22 0.50 5.18
N GLU A 198 0.62 -0.78 5.25
CA GLU A 198 -0.32 -1.88 5.08
C GLU A 198 -1.37 -1.83 6.19
N ASN A 199 -2.64 -2.04 5.85
CA ASN A 199 -3.71 -2.14 6.83
C ASN A 199 -3.59 -3.46 7.63
N SER A 200 -3.85 -3.37 8.93
CA SER A 200 -3.65 -4.48 9.86
C SER A 200 -4.55 -5.69 9.58
N VAL A 201 -5.74 -5.52 8.97
CA VAL A 201 -6.62 -6.63 8.57
C VAL A 201 -5.93 -7.52 7.53
N GLY A 202 -5.39 -6.94 6.45
CA GLY A 202 -4.75 -7.78 5.44
C GLY A 202 -3.43 -8.41 5.91
N ILE A 203 -2.69 -7.75 6.81
CA ILE A 203 -1.55 -8.38 7.50
C ILE A 203 -2.04 -9.58 8.33
N GLU A 204 -3.08 -9.42 9.15
CA GLU A 204 -3.66 -10.50 9.96
C GLU A 204 -4.10 -11.69 9.12
N MET A 205 -4.82 -11.45 8.01
CA MET A 205 -5.29 -12.54 7.14
C MET A 205 -4.12 -13.32 6.54
N ARG A 206 -3.11 -12.61 6.05
CA ARG A 206 -1.92 -13.22 5.45
C ARG A 206 -1.13 -14.03 6.47
N LEU A 207 -0.86 -13.46 7.64
CA LEU A 207 -0.14 -14.13 8.72
C LEU A 207 -0.94 -15.29 9.29
N SER A 208 -2.26 -15.16 9.42
CA SER A 208 -3.12 -16.27 9.85
C SER A 208 -3.05 -17.46 8.89
N GLU A 209 -3.13 -17.20 7.58
CA GLU A 209 -2.96 -18.25 6.57
C GLU A 209 -1.56 -18.87 6.62
N ALA A 210 -0.53 -18.05 6.84
CA ALA A 210 0.84 -18.53 6.96
C ALA A 210 1.08 -19.39 8.20
N ILE A 211 0.52 -19.02 9.36
CA ILE A 211 0.55 -19.83 10.59
C ILE A 211 -0.15 -21.17 10.32
N TYR A 212 -1.34 -21.14 9.71
CA TYR A 212 -2.06 -22.36 9.36
C TYR A 212 -1.24 -23.29 8.44
N GLN A 213 -0.62 -22.74 7.40
CA GLN A 213 0.24 -23.53 6.51
C GLN A 213 1.53 -23.99 7.19
N GLY A 214 2.10 -23.17 8.08
CA GLY A 214 3.29 -23.49 8.86
C GLY A 214 3.06 -24.68 9.77
N LEU A 215 1.97 -24.68 10.53
CA LEU A 215 1.59 -25.81 11.39
C LEU A 215 1.32 -27.10 10.58
N LYS A 216 0.75 -26.98 9.38
CA LYS A 216 0.39 -28.15 8.56
C LYS A 216 1.58 -28.76 7.82
N LYS A 217 2.56 -27.94 7.44
CA LYS A 217 3.66 -28.32 6.55
C LYS A 217 5.04 -28.25 7.21
N ASP A 218 5.07 -27.98 8.52
CA ASP A 218 6.30 -27.75 9.27
C ASP A 218 7.17 -26.62 8.66
N ILE A 219 6.53 -25.47 8.42
CA ILE A 219 7.21 -24.27 7.91
C ILE A 219 7.36 -23.26 9.05
N GLN A 220 8.59 -22.89 9.33
CA GLN A 220 8.98 -21.85 10.25
C GLN A 220 8.81 -20.45 9.63
N LEU A 221 8.28 -19.49 10.41
CA LEU A 221 7.93 -18.16 9.92
C LEU A 221 8.98 -17.09 10.22
N TYR A 222 9.36 -16.34 9.19
CA TYR A 222 10.27 -15.20 9.27
C TYR A 222 9.57 -13.90 8.87
N LEU A 223 9.55 -12.92 9.77
CA LEU A 223 8.88 -11.62 9.64
C LEU A 223 9.91 -10.48 9.69
N PRO A 224 10.57 -10.13 8.58
CA PRO A 224 11.48 -8.97 8.55
C PRO A 224 10.76 -7.67 8.94
N ALA A 225 11.48 -6.80 9.65
CA ALA A 225 11.02 -5.52 10.12
C ALA A 225 11.97 -4.39 9.68
N MET A 226 11.41 -3.25 9.28
CA MET A 226 12.21 -2.11 8.79
C MET A 226 12.81 -1.30 9.94
N THR A 227 12.15 -1.31 11.10
CA THR A 227 12.51 -0.57 12.32
C THR A 227 12.05 -1.32 13.57
N SER A 228 12.52 -0.90 14.74
CA SER A 228 12.07 -1.43 16.04
C SER A 228 10.56 -1.25 16.23
N GLU A 229 10.03 -0.12 15.80
CA GLU A 229 8.61 0.19 15.72
C GLU A 229 7.85 -0.78 14.82
N HIS A 230 8.38 -1.08 13.62
CA HIS A 230 7.74 -2.05 12.72
C HIS A 230 7.66 -3.42 13.36
N ARG A 231 8.74 -3.80 14.04
CA ARG A 231 8.84 -5.05 14.78
C ARG A 231 7.81 -5.09 15.91
N GLY A 232 7.65 -4.01 16.69
CA GLY A 232 6.62 -3.88 17.72
C GLY A 232 5.20 -4.07 17.16
N ARG A 233 4.93 -3.48 15.99
CA ARG A 233 3.67 -3.70 15.26
C ARG A 233 3.46 -5.16 14.88
N ASN A 234 4.45 -5.78 14.23
CA ASN A 234 4.38 -7.18 13.82
C ASN A 234 4.15 -8.10 15.03
N CYS A 235 4.84 -7.85 16.15
CA CYS A 235 4.65 -8.58 17.40
C CYS A 235 3.24 -8.42 17.98
N SER A 236 2.66 -7.22 17.91
CA SER A 236 1.27 -6.97 18.36
C SER A 236 0.25 -7.75 17.54
N ILE A 237 0.44 -7.76 16.22
CA ILE A 237 -0.44 -8.49 15.30
C ILE A 237 -0.32 -10.00 15.54
N MET A 238 0.91 -10.52 15.67
CA MET A 238 1.16 -11.92 16.01
C MET A 238 0.56 -12.30 17.36
N ALA A 239 0.67 -11.45 18.38
CA ALA A 239 0.06 -11.67 19.69
C ALA A 239 -1.47 -11.81 19.60
N GLY A 240 -2.11 -10.94 18.81
CA GLY A 240 -3.53 -11.00 18.51
C GLY A 240 -3.92 -12.32 17.86
N LEU A 241 -3.24 -12.70 16.78
CA LEU A 241 -3.52 -13.95 16.06
C LEU A 241 -3.32 -15.18 16.95
N LEU A 242 -2.20 -15.28 17.64
CA LEU A 242 -1.88 -16.45 18.47
C LEU A 242 -2.82 -16.60 19.67
N TYR A 243 -3.34 -15.47 20.19
CA TYR A 243 -4.40 -15.50 21.19
C TYR A 243 -5.69 -16.10 20.64
N GLU A 244 -6.15 -15.65 19.47
CA GLU A 244 -7.36 -16.16 18.82
C GLU A 244 -7.21 -17.65 18.45
N TYR A 245 -6.03 -18.07 17.99
CA TYR A 245 -5.71 -19.47 17.72
C TYR A 245 -5.65 -20.35 18.98
N LYS A 246 -5.68 -19.75 20.18
CA LYS A 246 -5.52 -20.43 21.48
C LYS A 246 -4.26 -21.29 21.57
N LEU A 247 -3.21 -20.95 20.81
CA LEU A 247 -1.95 -21.69 20.80
C LEU A 247 -1.18 -21.39 22.08
N PRO A 248 -0.88 -22.36 22.96
CA PRO A 248 -0.13 -22.09 24.18
C PRO A 248 1.30 -21.62 23.87
N SER A 249 1.93 -22.19 22.84
CA SER A 249 3.26 -21.84 22.33
C SER A 249 3.31 -21.91 20.79
N TYR A 250 4.16 -21.07 20.20
CA TYR A 250 4.43 -20.94 18.77
C TYR A 250 5.70 -20.10 18.53
N SER A 251 6.56 -20.46 17.58
CA SER A 251 7.84 -19.74 17.39
C SER A 251 7.91 -19.08 16.01
N PHE A 252 8.25 -17.78 15.98
CA PHE A 252 8.42 -17.02 14.73
C PHE A 252 9.63 -16.09 14.83
N ALA A 253 10.47 -16.05 13.80
CA ALA A 253 11.61 -15.14 13.77
C ALA A 253 11.19 -13.75 13.26
N THR A 254 11.64 -12.69 13.93
CA THR A 254 11.57 -11.32 13.40
C THR A 254 12.86 -10.57 13.74
N TYR A 255 13.38 -9.82 12.78
CA TYR A 255 14.68 -9.17 12.82
C TYR A 255 14.61 -7.82 12.09
N ILE A 256 15.55 -6.92 12.37
CA ILE A 256 15.63 -5.64 11.65
C ILE A 256 16.42 -5.84 10.36
N GLU A 257 15.84 -5.44 9.24
CA GLU A 257 16.41 -5.62 7.91
C GLU A 257 17.79 -4.98 7.78
N SER A 258 17.99 -3.79 8.35
CA SER A 258 19.31 -3.14 8.37
C SER A 258 20.35 -3.88 9.19
N GLU A 259 19.98 -4.71 10.18
CA GLU A 259 20.95 -5.52 10.93
C GLU A 259 21.52 -6.68 10.11
N VAL A 260 20.78 -7.11 9.09
CA VAL A 260 21.16 -8.17 8.15
C VAL A 260 21.85 -7.58 6.92
N CYS A 261 21.37 -6.43 6.46
CA CYS A 261 21.71 -5.89 5.14
C CYS A 261 22.48 -4.57 5.18
N SER A 262 22.98 -4.07 6.32
CA SER A 262 23.80 -2.85 6.36
C SER A 262 25.28 -3.07 6.64
N ASP A 263 26.09 -2.08 6.28
CA ASP A 263 27.51 -1.90 6.57
C ASP A 263 27.85 -1.82 8.07
N ARG A 264 26.85 -1.67 8.94
CA ARG A 264 27.05 -1.68 10.39
C ARG A 264 27.39 -3.10 10.84
N LYS A 265 28.56 -3.27 11.48
CA LYS A 265 28.87 -4.45 12.29
C LYS A 265 27.89 -4.54 13.46
N ILE A 266 26.75 -5.16 13.23
CA ILE A 266 25.82 -5.56 14.28
C ILE A 266 26.08 -7.04 14.53
N ASN A 267 26.21 -7.41 15.80
CA ASN A 267 26.37 -8.81 16.20
C ASN A 267 25.16 -9.62 15.72
N ASP A 268 25.29 -10.94 15.79
CA ASP A 268 24.41 -11.90 15.14
C ASP A 268 22.89 -11.62 15.33
N TRP A 269 22.13 -12.05 14.34
CA TRP A 269 20.67 -12.04 14.21
C TRP A 269 19.89 -12.36 15.52
N SER A 270 18.84 -11.58 15.80
CA SER A 270 17.94 -11.78 16.97
C SER A 270 16.54 -12.25 16.53
N TYR A 271 15.83 -13.04 17.35
CA TYR A 271 14.51 -13.59 17.02
C TYR A 271 13.54 -13.58 18.22
N PHE A 272 12.23 -13.76 17.99
CA PHE A 272 11.22 -13.81 19.05
C PHE A 272 10.73 -15.26 19.24
N ILE A 273 10.37 -15.65 20.46
CA ILE A 273 9.78 -16.95 20.78
C ILE A 273 8.54 -16.69 21.65
N THR A 274 7.38 -17.26 21.33
CA THR A 274 6.25 -17.13 22.25
C THR A 274 6.39 -18.06 23.44
N LYS A 275 5.81 -17.67 24.58
CA LYS A 275 5.86 -18.42 25.83
C LYS A 275 4.48 -18.87 26.29
N THR A 276 4.43 -20.00 26.99
CA THR A 276 3.27 -20.39 27.79
C THR A 276 3.16 -19.52 29.05
N LYS A 277 2.04 -19.63 29.77
CA LYS A 277 1.84 -18.93 31.06
C LYS A 277 2.81 -19.43 32.14
N GLU A 278 3.27 -20.68 32.08
CA GLU A 278 4.30 -21.20 32.99
C GLU A 278 5.73 -20.82 32.57
N GLY A 279 5.89 -20.02 31.51
CA GLY A 279 7.21 -19.56 31.03
C GLY A 279 7.92 -20.53 30.09
N ILE A 280 7.24 -21.59 29.64
CA ILE A 280 7.78 -22.56 28.69
C ILE A 280 7.86 -21.90 27.31
N ASN A 281 9.06 -21.88 26.72
CA ASN A 281 9.26 -21.41 25.36
C ASN A 281 8.59 -22.34 24.35
N GLY A 282 8.04 -21.78 23.26
CA GLY A 282 7.83 -22.56 22.04
C GLY A 282 9.13 -23.18 21.55
N GLU A 283 9.01 -24.22 20.73
CA GLU A 283 10.18 -24.92 20.19
C GLU A 283 11.11 -23.93 19.50
N THR A 284 12.37 -23.92 19.92
CA THR A 284 13.44 -23.20 19.23
C THR A 284 13.62 -23.82 17.86
N TYR A 285 13.95 -22.98 16.89
CA TYR A 285 14.17 -23.40 15.51
C TYR A 285 15.28 -24.47 15.49
N GLU A 286 14.94 -25.72 15.18
CA GLU A 286 15.96 -26.72 14.87
C GLU A 286 16.61 -26.30 13.54
N ASN A 287 17.91 -26.03 13.55
CA ASN A 287 18.68 -25.54 12.39
C ASN A 287 18.17 -24.19 11.84
N PRO A 288 18.27 -23.11 12.62
CA PRO A 288 17.84 -21.81 12.15
C PRO A 288 18.71 -21.34 10.98
N LEU A 289 18.07 -20.72 9.97
CA LEU A 289 18.80 -20.16 8.84
C LEU A 289 19.87 -19.15 9.27
N ILE A 290 21.06 -19.28 8.69
CA ILE A 290 22.13 -18.31 8.83
C ILE A 290 21.78 -17.10 7.97
N PHE A 291 21.68 -15.93 8.58
CA PHE A 291 21.48 -14.69 7.84
C PHE A 291 22.80 -14.17 7.28
N PRO A 292 22.82 -13.70 6.01
CA PRO A 292 23.97 -12.97 5.50
C PRO A 292 24.21 -11.69 6.30
N LYS A 293 25.47 -11.26 6.35
CA LYS A 293 25.80 -9.83 6.47
C LYS A 293 26.03 -9.32 5.05
N ILE A 294 25.05 -8.60 4.51
CA ILE A 294 25.12 -8.02 3.17
C ILE A 294 25.60 -6.59 3.34
N ASP A 295 26.72 -6.27 2.72
CA ASP A 295 27.34 -4.94 2.84
C ASP A 295 26.60 -3.94 1.93
N LEU A 296 25.57 -3.30 2.47
CA LEU A 296 24.92 -2.13 1.86
C LEU A 296 25.10 -0.92 2.78
N GLU A 297 25.54 0.21 2.24
CA GLU A 297 25.62 1.45 3.02
C GLU A 297 24.22 1.87 3.50
N SER A 298 24.03 1.98 4.82
CA SER A 298 22.75 2.41 5.39
C SER A 298 22.30 3.83 4.96
N SER A 299 23.21 4.64 4.39
CA SER A 299 22.94 5.96 3.81
C SER A 299 22.41 5.92 2.36
N LYS A 300 22.46 4.77 1.68
CA LYS A 300 21.99 4.64 0.29
C LYS A 300 20.47 4.76 0.20
N LEU A 301 20.03 5.58 -0.73
CA LEU A 301 18.62 5.79 -1.06
C LEU A 301 18.27 5.23 -2.43
N ILE A 302 17.02 4.88 -2.62
CA ILE A 302 16.41 4.65 -3.93
C ILE A 302 15.77 5.97 -4.38
N GLY A 303 16.10 6.45 -5.59
CA GLY A 303 15.66 7.76 -6.07
C GLY A 303 14.14 7.83 -6.29
N THR A 304 13.47 8.91 -5.84
CA THR A 304 12.01 9.09 -5.96
C THR A 304 11.58 10.22 -6.90
N GLN A 305 10.39 10.11 -7.51
CA GLN A 305 9.99 11.00 -8.62
C GLN A 305 9.61 12.43 -8.22
N LEU A 306 9.08 12.68 -7.03
CA LEU A 306 8.33 13.92 -6.77
C LEU A 306 8.64 14.62 -5.44
N THR A 307 9.50 14.05 -4.61
CA THR A 307 10.16 14.87 -3.60
C THR A 307 11.28 15.63 -4.32
N LYS A 308 11.31 16.95 -4.15
CA LYS A 308 12.60 17.62 -4.03
C LYS A 308 13.29 16.99 -2.80
N ILE A 309 13.90 15.83 -2.99
CA ILE A 309 15.25 15.59 -2.47
C ILE A 309 16.17 16.48 -3.32
N GLY A 310 15.83 17.74 -3.60
CA GLY A 310 15.99 18.76 -2.59
C GLY A 310 17.47 19.03 -2.65
N GLU A 311 17.83 20.10 -3.34
CA GLU A 311 19.18 20.65 -3.42
C GLU A 311 19.89 20.62 -2.04
N ARG A 312 19.16 20.54 -0.91
CA ARG A 312 19.68 20.28 0.45
C ARG A 312 20.38 18.93 0.69
N ASN A 313 19.93 17.80 0.14
CA ASN A 313 20.64 16.51 0.30
C ASN A 313 21.79 16.34 -0.70
N GLN A 314 21.83 17.13 -1.76
CA GLN A 314 23.01 17.25 -2.62
C GLN A 314 24.01 18.28 -2.06
N ASN A 315 23.55 19.31 -1.36
CA ASN A 315 24.40 20.27 -0.66
C ASN A 315 25.06 19.68 0.61
N ASN A 316 24.45 18.66 1.23
CA ASN A 316 25.11 17.77 2.18
C ASN A 316 25.68 16.56 1.43
N SER A 317 26.93 16.64 1.00
CA SER A 317 27.64 15.75 0.06
C SER A 317 27.76 14.25 0.41
N GLU A 318 26.97 13.70 1.33
CA GLU A 318 27.12 12.32 1.84
C GLU A 318 26.02 11.34 1.44
N ILE A 319 24.83 11.78 1.02
CA ILE A 319 23.72 10.86 0.72
C ILE A 319 23.71 10.49 -0.76
N LYS A 320 24.08 9.24 -1.08
CA LYS A 320 24.12 8.70 -2.45
C LYS A 320 22.81 8.02 -2.83
N ILE A 321 22.29 8.35 -4.02
CA ILE A 321 21.27 7.54 -4.71
C ILE A 321 21.97 6.28 -5.23
N SER A 322 21.47 5.12 -4.84
CA SER A 322 22.07 3.82 -5.13
C SER A 322 21.43 3.09 -6.30
N TYR A 323 20.18 3.44 -6.61
CA TYR A 323 19.42 2.75 -7.64
C TYR A 323 18.28 3.63 -8.16
N GLU A 324 18.15 3.62 -9.48
CA GLU A 324 17.05 4.17 -10.25
C GLU A 324 16.33 3.00 -10.93
N PHE A 325 15.01 3.07 -11.05
CA PHE A 325 14.26 2.01 -11.72
C PHE A 325 14.27 2.27 -13.22
N PRO A 326 15.04 1.49 -14.00
CA PRO A 326 15.18 1.75 -15.42
C PRO A 326 13.85 1.55 -16.13
N MET A 327 13.67 2.28 -17.23
CA MET A 327 12.53 2.11 -18.10
C MET A 327 12.49 0.68 -18.67
N GLN A 328 11.34 0.02 -18.56
CA GLN A 328 11.11 -1.29 -19.15
C GLN A 328 9.96 -1.23 -20.13
N TYR A 329 10.26 -1.43 -21.41
CA TYR A 329 9.26 -1.50 -22.47
C TYR A 329 8.68 -2.91 -22.57
N VAL A 330 7.37 -3.01 -22.75
CA VAL A 330 6.65 -4.28 -22.81
C VAL A 330 6.38 -4.65 -24.26
N ASN A 331 6.55 -5.93 -24.62
CA ASN A 331 6.29 -6.46 -25.97
C ASN A 331 7.00 -5.70 -27.11
N SER A 332 8.18 -5.12 -26.83
CA SER A 332 8.91 -4.28 -27.78
C SER A 332 8.13 -3.04 -28.24
N LEU A 333 7.15 -2.57 -27.45
CA LEU A 333 6.44 -1.31 -27.68
C LEU A 333 7.30 -0.14 -27.22
N CYS A 334 8.33 0.17 -28.01
CA CYS A 334 9.13 1.38 -27.90
C CYS A 334 9.10 2.04 -29.27
N GLU A 335 8.29 3.08 -29.42
CA GLU A 335 8.03 3.77 -30.69
C GLU A 335 7.62 2.82 -31.82
N LYS A 336 6.94 1.71 -31.46
CA LYS A 336 6.54 0.70 -32.43
C LYS A 336 5.37 1.21 -33.23
N GLU A 337 5.55 1.33 -34.54
CA GLU A 337 4.44 1.58 -35.45
C GLU A 337 3.47 0.38 -35.43
N LEU A 338 2.26 0.60 -34.92
CA LEU A 338 1.21 -0.43 -34.90
C LEU A 338 0.34 -0.37 -36.15
N MET A 339 0.29 0.82 -36.75
CA MET A 339 -0.51 1.21 -37.90
C MET A 339 0.15 2.39 -38.62
N PRO A 340 -0.14 2.63 -39.91
CA PRO A 340 0.48 3.70 -40.68
C PRO A 340 0.43 5.05 -39.95
N GLY A 341 1.60 5.60 -39.61
CA GLY A 341 1.73 6.91 -38.96
C GLY A 341 1.33 6.96 -37.48
N ILE A 342 1.06 5.81 -36.83
CA ILE A 342 0.74 5.71 -35.41
C ILE A 342 1.75 4.79 -34.71
N LYS A 343 2.59 5.40 -33.88
CA LYS A 343 3.61 4.75 -33.06
C LYS A 343 3.13 4.65 -31.62
N VAL A 344 3.45 3.51 -30.98
CA VAL A 344 3.07 3.26 -29.59
C VAL A 344 4.28 2.87 -28.76
N THR A 345 4.40 3.52 -27.62
CA THR A 345 5.34 3.18 -26.56
C THR A 345 4.56 2.73 -25.34
N ALA A 346 4.84 1.56 -24.79
CA ALA A 346 4.23 1.10 -23.55
C ALA A 346 5.26 0.44 -22.64
N GLY A 347 5.27 0.86 -21.39
CA GLY A 347 6.28 0.40 -20.46
C GLY A 347 5.99 0.75 -19.02
N TYR A 348 7.00 0.53 -18.19
CA TYR A 348 6.96 0.87 -16.78
C TYR A 348 8.37 1.12 -16.22
N GLY A 349 8.50 2.10 -15.32
CA GLY A 349 9.79 2.53 -14.77
C GLY A 349 9.66 3.92 -14.13
N GLN A 350 10.78 4.64 -13.99
CA GLN A 350 10.75 6.06 -13.63
C GLN A 350 10.39 6.91 -14.85
N ILE A 351 9.13 7.33 -14.94
CA ILE A 351 8.56 8.06 -16.09
C ILE A 351 8.61 9.59 -15.93
N ARG A 352 9.30 10.12 -14.92
CA ARG A 352 9.28 11.55 -14.58
C ARG A 352 9.69 12.43 -15.77
N GLU A 353 10.77 12.08 -16.45
CA GLU A 353 11.28 12.86 -17.59
C GLU A 353 10.28 12.85 -18.75
N ASN A 354 9.79 11.68 -19.15
CA ASN A 354 8.72 11.56 -20.16
C ASN A 354 7.47 12.36 -19.77
N TRP A 355 7.08 12.32 -18.49
CA TRP A 355 5.92 13.06 -18.01
C TRP A 355 6.17 14.58 -18.06
N GLN A 356 7.34 15.07 -17.63
CA GLN A 356 7.70 16.48 -17.68
C GLN A 356 7.74 17.00 -19.12
N GLU A 357 8.34 16.25 -20.03
CA GLU A 357 8.36 16.57 -21.46
C GLU A 357 6.94 16.72 -22.00
N MET A 358 6.07 15.74 -21.72
CA MET A 358 4.68 15.77 -22.17
C MET A 358 3.87 16.88 -21.50
N ALA A 359 4.09 17.15 -20.21
CA ALA A 359 3.28 18.08 -19.41
C ALA A 359 3.55 19.56 -19.70
N ASN A 360 4.78 19.90 -20.12
CA ASN A 360 5.14 21.28 -20.46
C ASN A 360 4.45 21.71 -21.75
N GLY A 361 3.63 22.76 -21.67
CA GLY A 361 2.88 23.29 -22.81
C GLY A 361 1.79 22.34 -23.33
N ALA A 362 1.29 21.43 -22.49
CA ALA A 362 0.28 20.47 -22.89
C ALA A 362 -1.08 21.12 -23.19
N ASP A 363 -1.79 20.64 -24.21
CA ASP A 363 -3.15 21.10 -24.52
C ASP A 363 -4.13 20.68 -23.40
N ILE A 364 -3.99 19.44 -22.92
CA ILE A 364 -4.79 18.93 -21.78
C ILE A 364 -3.90 18.12 -20.84
N LEU A 365 -3.96 18.46 -19.56
CA LEU A 365 -3.36 17.68 -18.47
C LEU A 365 -4.44 17.19 -17.49
N ILE A 366 -4.66 15.88 -17.44
CA ILE A 366 -5.53 15.22 -16.46
C ILE A 366 -4.68 14.70 -15.32
N THR A 367 -5.01 15.10 -14.10
CA THR A 367 -4.33 14.66 -12.89
C THR A 367 -5.29 14.53 -11.72
N GLY A 368 -4.89 13.78 -10.69
CA GLY A 368 -5.67 13.60 -9.47
C GLY A 368 -5.62 14.83 -8.56
N LYS A 369 -5.25 14.62 -7.29
CA LYS A 369 -4.96 15.75 -6.38
C LYS A 369 -3.75 16.52 -6.88
N ILE A 370 -3.84 17.84 -6.92
CA ILE A 370 -2.75 18.72 -7.34
C ILE A 370 -2.00 19.26 -6.11
N ARG A 371 -0.67 19.18 -6.12
CA ARG A 371 0.19 19.63 -5.02
C ARG A 371 1.38 20.41 -5.57
N SER A 372 2.00 21.26 -4.76
CA SER A 372 3.09 22.15 -5.17
C SER A 372 4.20 21.44 -5.97
N PRO A 373 4.67 20.23 -5.59
CA PRO A 373 5.71 19.53 -6.34
C PRO A 373 5.34 19.20 -7.78
N ILE A 374 4.06 18.97 -8.11
CA ILE A 374 3.64 18.72 -9.50
C ILE A 374 3.79 20.00 -10.33
N ILE A 375 3.41 21.15 -9.77
CA ILE A 375 3.48 22.45 -10.45
C ILE A 375 4.93 22.92 -10.60
N ASP A 376 5.77 22.66 -9.60
CA ASP A 376 7.19 23.04 -9.66
C ASP A 376 7.93 22.30 -10.77
N ASN A 377 7.36 21.24 -11.33
CA ASN A 377 7.88 20.50 -12.47
C ASN A 377 7.28 20.94 -13.83
N ILE A 378 6.37 21.92 -13.83
CA ILE A 378 5.75 22.48 -15.03
C ILE A 378 6.35 23.88 -15.24
N SER A 379 7.19 24.00 -16.27
CA SER A 379 7.81 25.27 -16.68
C SER A 379 6.88 26.08 -17.59
N ASP A 380 6.18 25.38 -18.49
CA ASP A 380 5.18 25.95 -19.38
C ASP A 380 3.81 25.33 -19.08
N TYR A 381 2.83 26.17 -18.78
CA TYR A 381 1.57 25.74 -18.19
C TYR A 381 0.61 25.18 -19.25
N PRO A 382 -0.19 24.14 -18.93
CA PRO A 382 -1.12 23.57 -19.90
C PRO A 382 -2.31 24.51 -20.18
N ASP A 383 -2.93 24.36 -21.35
CA ASP A 383 -4.13 25.13 -21.70
C ASP A 383 -5.32 24.73 -20.82
N VAL A 384 -5.54 23.42 -20.65
CA VAL A 384 -6.59 22.87 -19.80
C VAL A 384 -6.01 21.90 -18.78
N MET A 385 -6.48 22.04 -17.53
CA MET A 385 -6.14 21.12 -16.45
C MET A 385 -7.41 20.51 -15.85
N ILE A 386 -7.50 19.18 -15.86
CA ILE A 386 -8.59 18.41 -15.23
C ILE A 386 -8.07 17.84 -13.91
N ILE A 387 -8.60 18.30 -12.79
CA ILE A 387 -8.09 18.02 -11.44
C ILE A 387 -9.15 17.45 -10.52
N ASN A 388 -8.71 16.80 -9.44
CA ASN A 388 -9.63 16.39 -8.38
C ASN A 388 -10.31 17.60 -7.72
N LYS A 389 -11.63 17.53 -7.51
CA LYS A 389 -12.41 18.58 -6.85
C LYS A 389 -11.93 18.82 -5.42
N PHE A 390 -11.76 20.08 -5.05
CA PHE A 390 -11.50 20.55 -3.69
C PHE A 390 -12.27 21.85 -3.43
N GLU A 391 -12.40 22.25 -2.16
CA GLU A 391 -13.07 23.49 -1.77
C GLU A 391 -12.01 24.58 -1.53
N PRO A 392 -11.88 25.62 -2.39
CA PRO A 392 -10.81 26.62 -2.29
C PRO A 392 -10.82 27.47 -0.99
N TRP A 393 -11.90 27.39 -0.21
CA TRP A 393 -12.13 28.15 1.02
C TRP A 393 -12.06 27.31 2.29
N LYS A 394 -11.98 25.97 2.17
CA LYS A 394 -11.60 25.12 3.29
C LYS A 394 -10.08 24.98 3.22
N ASP A 395 -9.38 25.79 3.99
CA ASP A 395 -7.98 25.50 4.30
C ASP A 395 -7.94 24.06 4.83
N ILE A 396 -7.24 23.18 4.11
CA ILE A 396 -6.85 21.90 4.68
C ILE A 396 -5.81 22.30 5.72
N GLU A 397 -6.19 22.31 6.99
CA GLU A 397 -5.24 22.39 8.09
C GLU A 397 -4.17 21.32 7.83
N TYR A 398 -2.99 21.79 7.44
CA TYR A 398 -1.79 21.00 7.50
C TYR A 398 -1.57 20.74 8.98
N ASN A 399 -1.62 19.48 9.42
CA ASN A 399 -1.28 19.15 10.78
C ASN A 399 0.23 19.44 10.94
N PRO A 400 0.63 20.46 11.73
CA PRO A 400 2.03 20.90 11.78
C PRO A 400 2.98 19.85 12.39
N ASP A 401 2.43 18.79 12.98
CA ASP A 401 3.18 17.70 13.60
C ASP A 401 3.74 16.66 12.58
N ASP A 402 3.47 16.82 11.28
CA ASP A 402 3.88 15.87 10.22
C ASP A 402 5.22 16.24 9.53
N ASP A 403 5.98 17.23 10.01
CA ASP A 403 7.46 17.33 9.84
C ASP A 403 7.99 18.65 10.44
N GLU A 404 9.04 18.56 11.27
CA GLU A 404 9.94 19.68 11.57
C GLU A 404 10.63 20.13 10.27
N GLU A 405 10.09 21.10 9.55
CA GLU A 405 10.83 22.16 8.85
C GLU A 405 9.86 23.06 8.04
N GLU A 406 10.07 24.37 8.13
CA GLU A 406 9.35 25.45 7.44
C GLU A 406 9.50 25.43 5.91
N SER A 407 9.09 24.36 5.24
CA SER A 407 8.73 24.40 3.83
C SER A 407 7.30 24.91 3.73
N LYS A 408 7.10 26.16 3.30
CA LYS A 408 5.78 26.70 2.91
C LYS A 408 5.27 25.94 1.68
N THR A 409 4.78 24.72 1.90
CA THR A 409 4.12 23.90 0.90
C THR A 409 2.85 24.64 0.48
N LYS A 410 2.75 25.03 -0.79
CA LYS A 410 1.58 25.78 -1.28
C LYS A 410 0.31 24.97 -1.04
N THR A 411 -0.72 25.58 -0.45
CA THR A 411 -2.04 24.94 -0.27
C THR A 411 -2.67 24.63 -1.63
N GLU A 412 -3.64 23.70 -1.70
CA GLU A 412 -4.40 23.43 -2.95
C GLU A 412 -5.03 24.73 -3.51
N THR A 413 -5.42 25.65 -2.63
CA THR A 413 -5.92 26.99 -2.98
C THR A 413 -4.86 27.89 -3.61
N GLU A 414 -3.64 27.91 -3.09
CA GLU A 414 -2.53 28.71 -3.65
C GLU A 414 -2.07 28.18 -5.01
N VAL A 415 -2.02 26.86 -5.13
CA VAL A 415 -1.84 26.13 -6.39
C VAL A 415 -2.88 26.59 -7.41
N TYR A 416 -4.16 26.56 -7.05
CA TYR A 416 -5.25 26.97 -7.92
C TYR A 416 -5.19 28.44 -8.33
N ARG A 417 -4.86 29.34 -7.39
CA ARG A 417 -4.65 30.76 -7.69
C ARG A 417 -3.50 30.97 -8.68
N THR A 418 -2.44 30.16 -8.57
CA THR A 418 -1.30 30.20 -9.50
C THR A 418 -1.74 29.83 -10.91
N LEU A 419 -2.46 28.71 -11.06
CA LEU A 419 -2.98 28.25 -12.35
C LEU A 419 -3.91 29.28 -12.99
N LYS A 420 -4.83 29.88 -12.20
CA LYS A 420 -5.70 30.97 -12.68
C LYS A 420 -4.92 32.17 -13.19
N ARG A 421 -3.89 32.61 -12.47
CA ARG A 421 -3.02 33.74 -12.89
C ARG A 421 -2.25 33.44 -14.18
N LYS A 422 -2.02 32.15 -14.46
CA LYS A 422 -1.36 31.66 -15.67
C LYS A 422 -2.36 31.34 -16.80
N ASN A 423 -3.62 31.76 -16.68
CA ASN A 423 -4.69 31.57 -17.67
C ASN A 423 -5.02 30.11 -18.00
N VAL A 424 -4.70 29.16 -17.10
CA VAL A 424 -5.07 27.75 -17.27
C VAL A 424 -6.57 27.57 -17.07
N LYS A 425 -7.26 26.91 -18.01
CA LYS A 425 -8.66 26.51 -17.85
C LYS A 425 -8.73 25.30 -16.92
N ILE A 426 -9.44 25.42 -15.81
CA ILE A 426 -9.51 24.36 -14.80
C ILE A 426 -10.89 23.69 -14.80
N ILE A 427 -10.91 22.36 -14.96
CA ILE A 427 -12.11 21.53 -14.81
C ILE A 427 -11.94 20.68 -13.55
N MET A 428 -12.91 20.73 -12.64
CA MET A 428 -12.86 19.99 -11.38
C MET A 428 -13.76 18.76 -11.41
N LEU A 429 -13.18 17.59 -11.18
CA LEU A 429 -13.86 16.30 -11.19
C LEU A 429 -13.79 15.64 -9.82
N SER A 430 -14.92 15.16 -9.30
CA SER A 430 -14.96 14.49 -7.99
C SER A 430 -14.26 13.13 -8.03
N ARG A 431 -13.38 12.86 -7.05
CA ARG A 431 -12.61 11.61 -6.91
C ARG A 431 -11.88 11.21 -8.21
N ASN A 432 -11.20 12.19 -8.81
CA ASN A 432 -10.41 11.95 -10.02
C ASN A 432 -9.13 11.16 -9.71
N HIS A 433 -9.01 9.96 -10.26
CA HIS A 433 -7.79 9.17 -10.25
C HIS A 433 -7.16 9.09 -11.64
N ALA A 434 -7.82 9.58 -12.69
CA ALA A 434 -7.32 9.60 -14.05
C ALA A 434 -6.07 10.45 -14.22
N LYS A 435 -5.19 10.01 -15.13
CA LYS A 435 -3.87 10.57 -15.37
C LYS A 435 -3.52 10.45 -16.84
N ALA A 436 -3.53 11.58 -17.52
CA ALA A 436 -3.24 11.65 -18.94
C ALA A 436 -2.70 13.02 -19.34
N VAL A 437 -1.95 13.05 -20.43
CA VAL A 437 -1.40 14.28 -21.01
C VAL A 437 -1.56 14.20 -22.51
N LEU A 438 -2.26 15.16 -23.10
CA LEU A 438 -2.32 15.39 -24.54
C LEU A 438 -1.44 16.61 -24.83
N ASN A 439 -0.43 16.44 -25.67
CA ASN A 439 0.48 17.50 -26.09
C ASN A 439 0.78 17.37 -27.59
N GLY A 440 0.19 18.26 -28.38
CA GLY A 440 0.18 18.18 -29.83
C GLY A 440 -0.36 16.82 -30.29
N TYR A 441 0.43 16.11 -31.08
CA TYR A 441 0.05 14.81 -31.66
C TYR A 441 0.47 13.61 -30.82
N ARG A 442 0.65 13.79 -29.52
CA ARG A 442 1.05 12.74 -28.58
C ARG A 442 0.09 12.68 -27.40
N LEU A 443 -0.43 11.48 -27.12
CA LEU A 443 -1.24 11.19 -25.94
C LEU A 443 -0.51 10.22 -25.01
N MET A 444 -0.29 10.63 -23.76
CA MET A 444 0.22 9.78 -22.69
C MET A 444 -0.88 9.45 -21.69
N VAL A 445 -1.04 8.17 -21.33
CA VAL A 445 -1.85 7.72 -20.17
C VAL A 445 -0.94 6.98 -19.21
N HIS A 446 -0.99 7.31 -17.92
CA HIS A 446 0.02 6.84 -16.97
C HIS A 446 -0.51 6.56 -15.56
N SER A 447 0.33 5.97 -14.70
CA SER A 447 -0.02 5.61 -13.32
C SER A 447 0.64 6.45 -12.23
N MET A 448 1.46 7.46 -12.61
CA MET A 448 2.20 8.34 -11.70
C MET A 448 1.33 8.92 -10.58
N PRO A 449 1.57 8.61 -9.30
CA PRO A 449 0.73 9.08 -8.21
C PRO A 449 0.81 10.61 -8.06
N THR A 450 -0.27 11.22 -7.60
CA THR A 450 -0.36 12.68 -7.45
C THR A 450 -0.46 13.09 -5.96
N THR A 451 0.00 12.21 -5.06
CA THR A 451 -0.09 12.35 -3.58
C THR A 451 1.29 12.35 -2.92
N HIS A 452 1.40 12.81 -1.66
CA HIS A 452 2.65 12.97 -0.87
C HIS A 452 3.33 11.63 -0.52
N PHE A 453 2.67 10.49 -0.73
CA PHE A 453 3.26 9.16 -0.55
C PHE A 453 4.19 8.81 -1.72
N MET A 454 5.13 9.71 -2.01
CA MET A 454 6.04 9.74 -3.16
C MET A 454 7.24 8.81 -2.94
N GLY A 455 6.95 7.54 -2.66
CA GLY A 455 7.92 6.46 -2.73
C GLY A 455 7.79 5.62 -3.99
N ASN A 456 6.82 5.87 -4.88
CA ASN A 456 6.53 4.99 -6.00
C ASN A 456 7.44 5.34 -7.18
N ASN A 457 8.36 4.47 -7.52
CA ASN A 457 9.40 4.74 -8.52
C ASN A 457 9.26 3.85 -9.75
N ARG A 458 8.11 3.18 -9.89
CA ARG A 458 7.86 2.28 -11.01
C ARG A 458 6.42 2.42 -11.42
N GLU A 459 6.18 3.19 -12.47
CA GLU A 459 4.85 3.53 -12.95
C GLU A 459 4.69 3.06 -14.38
N SER A 460 3.50 2.58 -14.70
CA SER A 460 3.16 2.18 -16.05
C SER A 460 2.68 3.38 -16.86
N PHE A 461 3.00 3.38 -18.13
CA PHE A 461 2.60 4.41 -19.07
C PHE A 461 2.42 3.83 -20.47
N GLY A 462 1.54 4.46 -21.23
CA GLY A 462 1.39 4.26 -22.67
C GLY A 462 1.40 5.61 -23.36
N ILE A 463 2.18 5.74 -24.42
CA ILE A 463 2.22 6.91 -25.31
C ILE A 463 1.74 6.45 -26.68
N ILE A 464 0.80 7.21 -27.24
CA ILE A 464 0.33 7.08 -28.61
C ILE A 464 0.81 8.34 -29.33
N ASP A 465 1.73 8.16 -30.27
CA ASP A 465 2.25 9.21 -31.13
C ASP A 465 1.66 9.04 -32.52
N PHE A 466 0.94 10.05 -32.97
CA PHE A 466 0.28 10.10 -34.27
C PHE A 466 0.76 11.30 -35.10
N SER A 467 1.95 11.85 -34.81
CA SER A 467 2.50 13.01 -35.52
C SER A 467 2.77 12.79 -37.01
N GLU A 468 2.94 11.52 -37.40
CA GLU A 468 3.20 11.07 -38.77
C GLU A 468 1.91 10.66 -39.49
N HIS A 469 0.77 10.59 -38.80
CA HIS A 469 -0.50 10.25 -39.43
C HIS A 469 -0.99 11.41 -40.34
N PRO A 470 -1.49 11.13 -41.56
CA PRO A 470 -1.99 12.17 -42.46
C PRO A 470 -3.12 13.03 -41.85
N GLU A 471 -3.99 12.40 -41.06
CA GLU A 471 -5.15 13.03 -40.40
C GLU A 471 -4.89 13.39 -38.93
N LYS A 472 -3.63 13.64 -38.56
CA LYS A 472 -3.22 13.92 -37.17
C LYS A 472 -4.00 15.07 -36.50
N GLU A 473 -4.37 16.11 -37.25
CA GLU A 473 -5.17 17.22 -36.73
C GLU A 473 -6.57 16.77 -36.31
N GLU A 474 -7.19 15.89 -37.09
CA GLU A 474 -8.51 15.36 -36.77
C GLU A 474 -8.44 14.43 -35.56
N ILE A 475 -7.43 13.55 -35.51
CA ILE A 475 -7.17 12.69 -34.35
C ILE A 475 -6.97 13.54 -33.09
N HIS A 476 -6.16 14.61 -33.18
CA HIS A 476 -5.92 15.53 -32.08
C HIS A 476 -7.23 16.17 -31.58
N ASN A 477 -8.03 16.74 -32.48
CA ASN A 477 -9.29 17.40 -32.12
C ASN A 477 -10.29 16.43 -31.47
N ILE A 478 -10.41 15.20 -32.00
CA ILE A 478 -11.27 14.18 -31.40
C ILE A 478 -10.78 13.80 -30.00
N LEU A 479 -9.47 13.62 -29.81
CA LEU A 479 -8.89 13.31 -28.51
C LEU A 479 -9.10 14.46 -27.52
N TYR A 480 -8.87 15.70 -27.95
CA TYR A 480 -9.07 16.91 -27.15
C TYR A 480 -10.51 16.98 -26.64
N ASP A 481 -11.49 16.93 -27.54
CA ASP A 481 -12.92 16.97 -27.18
C ASP A 481 -13.31 15.80 -26.27
N MET A 482 -12.84 14.59 -26.58
CA MET A 482 -13.12 13.41 -25.78
C MET A 482 -12.59 13.54 -24.34
N LEU A 483 -11.40 14.11 -24.13
CA LEU A 483 -10.85 14.34 -22.79
C LEU A 483 -11.58 15.47 -22.05
N ILE A 484 -12.08 16.49 -22.74
CA ILE A 484 -12.96 17.50 -22.15
C ILE A 484 -14.27 16.88 -21.66
N GLU A 485 -14.90 16.02 -22.48
CA GLU A 485 -16.11 15.29 -22.11
C GLU A 485 -15.85 14.33 -20.94
N PHE A 486 -14.65 13.73 -20.85
CA PHE A 486 -14.23 13.00 -19.66
C PHE A 486 -14.22 13.91 -18.41
N GLY A 487 -13.64 15.11 -18.51
CA GLY A 487 -13.61 16.09 -17.42
C GLY A 487 -15.00 16.56 -16.96
N HIS A 488 -15.97 16.55 -17.88
CA HIS A 488 -17.38 16.86 -17.60
C HIS A 488 -18.22 15.66 -17.18
N ASP A 489 -17.60 14.48 -17.02
CA ASP A 489 -18.26 13.24 -16.63
C ASP A 489 -19.40 12.86 -17.61
N ASN A 490 -19.18 13.08 -18.91
CA ASN A 490 -20.14 12.82 -19.99
C ASN A 490 -19.77 11.54 -20.77
N PRO A 491 -20.24 10.35 -20.34
CA PRO A 491 -19.87 9.08 -20.96
C PRO A 491 -20.40 8.94 -22.39
N ARG A 492 -21.52 9.58 -22.74
CA ARG A 492 -22.15 9.44 -24.06
C ARG A 492 -21.25 10.02 -25.14
N ASP A 493 -20.80 11.25 -24.94
CA ASP A 493 -20.01 11.97 -25.93
C ASP A 493 -18.54 11.52 -25.91
N PHE A 494 -18.03 11.09 -24.74
CA PHE A 494 -16.76 10.35 -24.68
C PHE A 494 -16.77 9.10 -25.58
N VAL A 495 -17.82 8.28 -25.48
CA VAL A 495 -17.95 7.06 -26.32
C VAL A 495 -18.14 7.40 -27.79
N LYS A 496 -18.79 8.52 -28.11
CA LYS A 496 -18.91 9.01 -29.49
C LYS A 496 -17.53 9.32 -30.08
N GLY A 497 -16.70 10.09 -29.37
CA GLY A 497 -15.31 10.38 -29.78
C GLY A 497 -14.47 9.11 -29.92
N LEU A 498 -14.56 8.19 -28.95
CA LEU A 498 -13.88 6.90 -29.01
C LEU A 498 -14.28 6.07 -30.25
N ASN A 499 -15.55 6.10 -30.65
CA ASN A 499 -15.99 5.39 -31.85
C ASN A 499 -15.41 5.97 -33.12
N LEU A 500 -15.21 7.29 -33.21
CA LEU A 500 -14.53 7.93 -34.33
C LEU A 500 -13.05 7.53 -34.38
N LEU A 501 -12.38 7.47 -33.22
CA LEU A 501 -10.97 7.03 -33.14
C LEU A 501 -10.74 5.58 -33.55
N LYS A 502 -11.77 4.73 -33.58
CA LYS A 502 -11.60 3.31 -33.97
C LYS A 502 -11.11 3.15 -35.40
N ASP A 503 -11.53 4.04 -36.30
CA ASP A 503 -11.15 3.97 -37.71
C ASP A 503 -9.67 4.33 -37.87
N TYR A 504 -9.20 5.33 -37.11
CA TYR A 504 -7.79 5.71 -37.04
C TYR A 504 -6.91 4.72 -36.29
N PHE A 505 -7.44 4.03 -35.28
CA PHE A 505 -6.67 3.10 -34.43
C PHE A 505 -6.89 1.62 -34.77
N GLY A 506 -7.60 1.30 -35.85
CA GLY A 506 -7.65 -0.04 -36.44
C GLY A 506 -8.11 -1.13 -35.47
N ASN A 507 -8.89 -0.77 -34.45
CA ASN A 507 -9.23 -1.60 -33.29
C ASN A 507 -8.03 -2.13 -32.46
N LYS A 508 -6.80 -1.69 -32.73
CA LYS A 508 -5.60 -2.07 -31.99
C LYS A 508 -5.45 -1.29 -30.69
N ILE A 509 -5.92 -0.05 -30.64
CA ILE A 509 -5.83 0.80 -29.45
C ILE A 509 -7.25 1.10 -28.96
N GLY A 510 -7.54 0.73 -27.72
CA GLY A 510 -8.79 1.04 -27.03
C GLY A 510 -8.54 1.96 -25.84
N MET A 511 -9.39 2.96 -25.66
CA MET A 511 -9.43 3.82 -24.47
C MET A 511 -10.70 3.56 -23.68
N TYR A 512 -10.59 3.49 -22.36
CA TYR A 512 -11.71 3.21 -21.46
C TYR A 512 -11.74 4.26 -20.37
N GLY A 513 -12.89 4.93 -20.21
CA GLY A 513 -13.16 5.87 -19.12
C GLY A 513 -14.13 5.25 -18.11
N HIS A 514 -13.88 5.47 -16.83
CA HIS A 514 -14.83 5.17 -15.76
C HIS A 514 -15.42 6.48 -15.23
N PHE A 515 -16.75 6.56 -15.25
CA PHE A 515 -17.58 7.76 -15.01
C PHE A 515 -18.38 7.64 -13.70
N SER A 516 -19.05 8.69 -13.23
CA SER A 516 -19.85 8.62 -12.00
C SER A 516 -21.06 7.74 -12.23
N SER A 517 -21.32 6.83 -11.30
CA SER A 517 -22.63 6.23 -11.21
C SER A 517 -23.01 5.90 -9.77
N LYS A 518 -24.32 5.86 -9.53
CA LYS A 518 -24.91 5.51 -8.23
C LYS A 518 -24.86 4.00 -7.93
N LYS A 519 -24.35 3.18 -8.86
CA LYS A 519 -24.22 1.71 -8.72
C LYS A 519 -22.77 1.33 -8.96
N THR A 520 -22.31 0.20 -8.41
CA THR A 520 -21.05 -0.38 -8.89
C THR A 520 -21.19 -0.68 -10.38
N ILE A 521 -20.41 0.01 -11.22
CA ILE A 521 -20.51 -0.12 -12.68
C ILE A 521 -19.93 -1.46 -13.11
N ASP A 522 -20.60 -2.08 -14.08
CA ASP A 522 -20.09 -3.17 -14.88
C ASP A 522 -18.81 -2.74 -15.62
N TRP A 523 -17.65 -3.12 -15.09
CA TRP A 523 -16.35 -2.60 -15.48
C TRP A 523 -15.98 -3.10 -16.90
N VAL A 524 -16.34 -2.33 -17.93
CA VAL A 524 -16.18 -2.70 -19.36
C VAL A 524 -14.74 -3.09 -19.68
N TYR A 525 -13.79 -2.35 -19.12
CA TYR A 525 -12.38 -2.61 -19.32
C TYR A 525 -11.96 -3.97 -18.73
N TYR A 526 -12.43 -4.32 -17.53
CA TYR A 526 -12.24 -5.65 -16.94
C TYR A 526 -12.77 -6.77 -17.82
N LYS A 527 -13.99 -6.62 -18.36
CA LYS A 527 -14.55 -7.61 -19.29
C LYS A 527 -13.63 -7.84 -20.48
N LYS A 528 -13.04 -6.76 -21.03
CA LYS A 528 -12.09 -6.86 -22.14
C LYS A 528 -10.80 -7.58 -21.72
N LEU A 529 -10.28 -7.32 -20.53
CA LEU A 529 -9.09 -8.02 -20.03
C LEU A 529 -9.35 -9.49 -19.76
N MET A 530 -10.53 -9.83 -19.23
CA MET A 530 -10.94 -11.21 -19.06
C MET A 530 -11.01 -11.96 -20.40
N VAL A 531 -11.48 -11.30 -21.47
CA VAL A 531 -11.44 -11.86 -22.82
C VAL A 531 -10.00 -12.07 -23.29
N CYS A 532 -9.10 -11.11 -23.07
CA CYS A 532 -7.68 -11.27 -23.36
C CYS A 532 -7.07 -12.46 -22.61
N GLY A 533 -7.43 -12.60 -21.33
CA GLY A 533 -7.03 -13.67 -20.44
C GLY A 533 -7.58 -15.06 -20.76
N LYS A 534 -8.68 -15.15 -21.51
CA LYS A 534 -9.17 -16.43 -22.06
C LYS A 534 -8.25 -16.94 -23.17
N LYS A 535 -7.63 -16.04 -23.93
CA LYS A 535 -6.74 -16.40 -25.05
C LYS A 535 -5.35 -16.81 -24.56
N LYS A 536 -4.77 -16.05 -23.64
CA LYS A 536 -3.43 -16.31 -23.07
C LYS A 536 -3.30 -15.80 -21.64
N ASN A 537 -2.54 -16.51 -20.81
CA ASN A 537 -2.16 -16.03 -19.47
C ASN A 537 -1.32 -14.74 -19.55
N TYR A 538 -1.32 -13.94 -18.49
CA TYR A 538 -0.72 -12.60 -18.47
C TYR A 538 0.01 -12.31 -17.16
N ASN A 539 0.93 -11.36 -17.20
CA ASN A 539 1.55 -10.79 -16.02
C ASN A 539 0.68 -9.64 -15.50
N ILE A 540 0.54 -9.54 -14.18
CA ILE A 540 -0.13 -8.42 -13.51
C ILE A 540 0.90 -7.66 -12.70
N LEU A 541 0.99 -6.35 -12.91
CA LEU A 541 1.71 -5.43 -12.05
C LEU A 541 0.69 -4.45 -11.46
N THR A 542 0.60 -4.39 -10.13
CA THR A 542 -0.42 -3.57 -9.46
C THR A 542 -0.02 -3.16 -8.05
N SER A 543 -0.66 -2.13 -7.49
CA SER A 543 -0.64 -1.88 -6.04
C SER A 543 -1.69 -2.71 -5.28
N HIS A 544 -2.84 -3.01 -5.90
CA HIS A 544 -3.98 -3.72 -5.30
C HIS A 544 -4.69 -4.64 -6.31
N ILE A 545 -5.32 -5.74 -5.85
CA ILE A 545 -6.09 -6.65 -6.72
C ILE A 545 -7.17 -7.42 -5.99
N ASP A 546 -8.45 -7.16 -6.27
CA ASP A 546 -9.61 -7.89 -5.75
C ASP A 546 -10.38 -8.71 -6.80
N HIS A 547 -9.81 -8.84 -8.00
CA HIS A 547 -10.40 -9.61 -9.08
C HIS A 547 -9.89 -11.06 -9.11
N ARG A 548 -10.59 -11.94 -8.38
CA ARG A 548 -10.28 -13.36 -8.29
C ARG A 548 -10.08 -14.06 -9.64
N ASP A 549 -10.92 -13.77 -10.63
CA ASP A 549 -10.82 -14.45 -11.93
C ASP A 549 -9.67 -13.94 -12.79
N LEU A 550 -9.22 -12.69 -12.59
CA LEU A 550 -7.98 -12.23 -13.18
C LEU A 550 -6.78 -12.96 -12.55
N VAL A 551 -6.76 -13.02 -11.21
CA VAL A 551 -5.69 -13.69 -10.46
C VAL A 551 -5.51 -15.17 -10.87
N LYS A 552 -6.61 -15.92 -11.05
CA LYS A 552 -6.54 -17.34 -11.45
C LYS A 552 -5.85 -17.58 -12.81
N ARG A 553 -5.83 -16.58 -13.69
CA ARG A 553 -5.27 -16.66 -15.06
C ARG A 553 -3.93 -15.95 -15.20
N ALA A 554 -3.42 -15.36 -14.12
CA ALA A 554 -2.12 -14.72 -14.14
C ALA A 554 -1.00 -15.77 -14.29
N LYS A 555 0.03 -15.41 -15.05
CA LYS A 555 1.32 -16.11 -15.14
C LYS A 555 2.26 -15.69 -14.01
N LYS A 556 2.15 -14.43 -13.58
CA LYS A 556 2.93 -13.81 -12.49
C LYS A 556 2.15 -12.59 -12.00
N ILE A 557 2.20 -12.34 -10.69
CA ILE A 557 1.65 -11.13 -10.07
C ILE A 557 2.79 -10.43 -9.31
N GLN A 558 2.99 -9.14 -9.58
CA GLN A 558 3.85 -8.27 -8.78
C GLN A 558 2.97 -7.21 -8.13
N VAL A 559 2.94 -7.21 -6.79
CA VAL A 559 1.99 -6.42 -5.99
C VAL A 559 2.67 -5.65 -4.88
N GLN A 560 2.25 -4.41 -4.65
CA GLN A 560 2.76 -3.61 -3.53
C GLN A 560 2.21 -4.09 -2.19
N GLY A 561 0.90 -3.94 -2.02
CA GLY A 561 0.23 -4.23 -0.76
C GLY A 561 -0.73 -5.40 -0.91
N VAL A 562 -0.53 -6.43 -0.10
CA VAL A 562 -1.48 -7.53 0.07
C VAL A 562 -2.51 -7.24 1.18
N SER A 563 -2.56 -5.98 1.63
CA SER A 563 -3.12 -5.60 2.93
C SER A 563 -4.60 -5.25 2.94
N ARG A 564 -5.33 -5.41 1.84
CA ARG A 564 -6.79 -5.28 1.83
C ARG A 564 -7.43 -6.64 1.96
N PHE A 565 -8.57 -6.70 2.64
CA PHE A 565 -9.40 -7.89 2.75
C PHE A 565 -9.61 -8.58 1.40
N ALA A 566 -10.03 -7.79 0.42
CA ALA A 566 -10.33 -8.24 -0.93
C ALA A 566 -9.07 -8.69 -1.72
N ASN A 567 -7.90 -8.11 -1.39
CA ASN A 567 -6.62 -8.53 -1.97
C ASN A 567 -6.25 -9.94 -1.54
N HIS A 568 -6.27 -10.21 -0.23
CA HIS A 568 -5.96 -11.55 0.29
C HIS A 568 -6.90 -12.61 -0.32
N THR A 569 -8.21 -12.35 -0.28
CA THR A 569 -9.22 -13.25 -0.83
C THR A 569 -8.97 -13.60 -2.29
N SER A 570 -8.55 -12.63 -3.09
CA SER A 570 -8.24 -12.84 -4.50
C SER A 570 -6.91 -13.57 -4.71
N LEU A 571 -5.84 -13.12 -4.02
CA LEU A 571 -4.50 -13.69 -4.12
C LEU A 571 -4.42 -15.14 -3.65
N MET A 572 -5.27 -15.58 -2.73
CA MET A 572 -5.43 -17.00 -2.38
C MET A 572 -5.86 -17.90 -3.55
N SER A 573 -6.39 -17.32 -4.63
CA SER A 573 -6.73 -18.05 -5.86
C SER A 573 -5.61 -18.05 -6.90
N ALA A 574 -4.48 -17.43 -6.60
CA ALA A 574 -3.33 -17.41 -7.50
C ALA A 574 -2.76 -18.83 -7.63
N LYS A 575 -2.49 -19.23 -8.88
CA LYS A 575 -1.78 -20.46 -9.22
C LYS A 575 -0.37 -20.16 -9.77
N CYS A 576 0.11 -18.95 -9.53
CA CYS A 576 1.34 -18.39 -10.05
C CYS A 576 2.13 -17.70 -8.94
N PRO A 577 3.39 -17.33 -9.19
CA PRO A 577 4.15 -16.49 -8.26
C PRO A 577 3.46 -15.13 -8.03
N VAL A 578 3.29 -14.78 -6.75
CA VAL A 578 2.82 -13.49 -6.23
C VAL A 578 4.00 -12.85 -5.50
N ILE A 579 4.70 -11.94 -6.17
CA ILE A 579 5.88 -11.27 -5.64
C ILE A 579 5.44 -9.95 -5.02
N LYS A 580 5.75 -9.76 -3.74
CA LYS A 580 5.58 -8.47 -3.07
C LYS A 580 6.75 -7.55 -3.38
N GLU A 581 6.45 -6.31 -3.73
CA GLU A 581 7.43 -5.28 -4.06
C GLU A 581 7.15 -4.03 -3.22
N ARG A 582 8.13 -3.53 -2.47
CA ARG A 582 7.99 -2.25 -1.77
C ARG A 582 8.08 -1.11 -2.79
N MET A 583 7.46 0.04 -2.51
CA MET A 583 7.59 1.23 -3.38
C MET A 583 7.12 0.99 -4.83
N TRP A 584 6.12 0.12 -4.98
CA TRP A 584 5.63 -0.39 -6.26
C TRP A 584 4.26 0.20 -6.59
N HIS A 585 4.09 0.87 -7.74
CA HIS A 585 2.76 1.32 -8.16
C HIS A 585 2.51 1.30 -9.69
N PRO A 586 3.12 0.37 -10.46
CA PRO A 586 2.72 0.19 -11.83
C PRO A 586 1.35 -0.47 -11.84
N ARG A 587 0.58 -0.15 -12.86
CA ARG A 587 -0.82 -0.48 -12.97
C ARG A 587 -1.03 -1.05 -14.37
N MET A 588 -0.62 -2.29 -14.56
CA MET A 588 -0.48 -2.89 -15.87
C MET A 588 -0.80 -4.39 -15.88
N LEU A 589 -1.45 -4.84 -16.94
CA LEU A 589 -1.66 -6.25 -17.27
C LEU A 589 -1.14 -6.48 -18.68
N TYR A 590 -0.28 -7.47 -18.87
CA TYR A 590 0.25 -7.73 -20.22
C TYR A 590 0.56 -9.20 -20.49
N ASN A 591 0.47 -9.57 -21.76
CA ASN A 591 1.03 -10.79 -22.34
C ASN A 591 1.63 -10.43 -23.70
N ASP A 592 2.12 -11.41 -24.45
CA ASP A 592 2.75 -11.19 -25.77
C ASP A 592 1.84 -10.54 -26.83
N ARG A 593 0.52 -10.47 -26.59
CA ARG A 593 -0.47 -9.91 -27.51
C ARG A 593 -1.07 -8.60 -27.02
N TYR A 594 -1.29 -8.45 -25.73
CA TYR A 594 -2.03 -7.32 -25.17
C TYR A 594 -1.25 -6.62 -24.08
N VAL A 595 -1.34 -5.29 -24.06
CA VAL A 595 -0.93 -4.45 -22.94
C VAL A 595 -2.10 -3.60 -22.48
N GLY A 596 -2.60 -3.87 -21.29
CA GLY A 596 -3.57 -3.05 -20.58
C GLY A 596 -2.88 -2.23 -19.51
N LEU A 597 -3.03 -0.90 -19.52
CA LEU A 597 -2.39 -0.01 -18.57
C LEU A 597 -3.26 1.20 -18.22
N GLY A 598 -2.86 1.93 -17.18
CA GLY A 598 -3.40 3.25 -16.89
C GLY A 598 -3.60 3.51 -15.41
N SER A 599 -4.55 4.38 -15.13
CA SER A 599 -4.74 4.99 -13.82
C SER A 599 -5.75 4.26 -12.94
N TRP A 600 -5.69 2.93 -12.91
CA TRP A 600 -6.67 2.06 -12.21
C TRP A 600 -6.15 1.29 -10.98
N ASP A 601 -7.00 1.05 -10.00
CA ASP A 601 -6.76 -0.04 -9.04
C ASP A 601 -7.48 -1.28 -9.58
N PHE A 602 -6.90 -2.50 -9.51
CA PHE A 602 -7.67 -3.73 -9.81
C PHE A 602 -8.63 -4.03 -8.65
N ALA A 603 -9.34 -3.01 -8.19
CA ALA A 603 -10.22 -3.01 -7.04
C ALA A 603 -11.61 -2.49 -7.43
N GLN A 604 -12.67 -3.14 -6.95
CA GLN A 604 -14.03 -2.65 -7.06
C GLN A 604 -14.18 -1.40 -6.17
N ILE A 605 -14.09 -0.21 -6.78
CA ILE A 605 -14.22 1.07 -6.06
C ILE A 605 -15.41 1.84 -6.62
N GLU A 606 -16.35 2.17 -5.74
CA GLU A 606 -17.48 3.04 -6.08
C GLU A 606 -17.00 4.49 -6.28
N ASP A 607 -17.40 5.08 -7.40
CA ASP A 607 -17.21 6.50 -7.71
C ASP A 607 -15.74 6.98 -7.80
N GLN A 608 -14.85 6.20 -8.43
CA GLN A 608 -13.46 6.62 -8.73
C GLN A 608 -13.30 6.83 -10.23
N LYS A 609 -12.95 8.03 -10.70
CA LYS A 609 -12.79 8.30 -12.14
C LYS A 609 -11.44 7.87 -12.63
N GLU A 610 -11.40 7.14 -13.73
CA GLU A 610 -10.18 6.52 -14.23
C GLU A 610 -10.17 6.54 -15.77
N LEU A 611 -8.97 6.62 -16.34
CA LEU A 611 -8.74 6.48 -17.76
C LEU A 611 -7.67 5.40 -17.98
N GLN A 612 -7.97 4.48 -18.89
CA GLN A 612 -7.10 3.33 -19.18
C GLN A 612 -6.96 3.08 -20.68
N LEU A 613 -5.85 2.42 -21.05
CA LEU A 613 -5.51 2.00 -22.41
C LEU A 613 -5.44 0.48 -22.50
N LEU A 614 -5.92 -0.06 -23.63
CA LEU A 614 -5.69 -1.44 -24.06
C LEU A 614 -5.08 -1.43 -25.45
N ILE A 615 -3.90 -2.02 -25.60
CA ILE A 615 -3.14 -2.09 -26.85
C ILE A 615 -3.07 -3.57 -27.28
N ASP A 616 -3.62 -3.91 -28.45
CA ASP A 616 -3.35 -5.19 -29.17
C ASP A 616 -2.10 -4.98 -30.03
N VAL A 617 -1.08 -5.79 -29.77
CA VAL A 617 0.26 -5.68 -30.37
C VAL A 617 0.31 -6.28 -31.78
N ASN A 618 -0.70 -7.07 -32.15
CA ASN A 618 -0.81 -7.78 -33.42
C ASN A 618 -1.64 -7.01 -34.43
#